data_AF-A0A8B8E9D4-F1
#
_entry.id   AF-A0A8B8E9D4-F1
#
_cell.length_a   1.000
_cell.length_b   1.000
_cell.length_c   1.000
_cell.angle_alpha   90.00
_cell.angle_beta   90.00
_cell.angle_gamma   90.00
#
_symmetry.space_group_name_H-M   'P 1'
#
loop_
_entity.id
_entity.type
_entity.pdbx_description
1 polymer ?
#
loop_
_entity_poly.entity_id
_entity_poly.type
_entity_poly.pdbx_seq_one_letter_code
_entity_poly.pdbx_strand_id
1 'polypeptide(L)'
;MASIGLSGPTYKVHQVPEHFHEHFIISGYRHPKSTPFQCILSVFDATNETLNFWTHFLPSCYFLWVLRDLAETLDFKHDSYTWPLLGYMFVCIIFPLASAAAHTFNTMSDLARHICFFMDYGALSIFSLGVAIAYRAYCFPSDLKDTWFGQHYTDIALVNSVVCTIVSCQTRFMPPSTLRKVLRLSAFAWPYCYDSIPIVYRLFACSPQECLLQSQFIHGRQFVFALLAAFLYATHLPERLNPGRFDIIGHSHQLFHVCSILGTMDQMQAILYDMKARGEELAGSGWDYSSTWSTIGVILSVMAVNTLVISFFSVKLALVYKKFK
;
A
#
# COMPACT_ATOMS: atom_id res chain seq x y z
N MET A 1 0.47 -0.84 -39.19
CA MET A 1 1.04 0.22 -38.31
C MET A 1 0.56 -0.08 -36.90
N ALA A 2 1.45 -0.12 -35.90
CA ALA A 2 0.99 -0.16 -34.51
C ALA A 2 0.17 1.11 -34.25
N SER A 3 -0.99 1.01 -33.61
CA SER A 3 -1.81 2.18 -33.29
C SER A 3 -0.98 3.14 -32.45
N ILE A 4 -0.81 4.37 -32.91
CA ILE A 4 -0.17 5.42 -32.12
C ILE A 4 -1.20 5.83 -31.07
N GLY A 5 -0.93 5.49 -29.80
CA GLY A 5 -1.75 5.93 -28.68
C GLY A 5 -1.66 7.45 -28.48
N LEU A 6 -2.50 7.98 -27.59
CA LEU A 6 -2.55 9.39 -27.22
C LEU A 6 -1.20 9.92 -26.71
N SER A 7 -0.40 9.05 -26.06
CA SER A 7 0.93 9.37 -25.52
C SER A 7 2.08 9.10 -26.49
N GLY A 8 1.81 8.51 -27.66
CA GLY A 8 2.80 8.12 -28.66
C GLY A 8 2.90 6.61 -28.87
N PRO A 9 3.95 6.14 -29.59
CA PRO A 9 4.16 4.71 -29.83
C PRO A 9 4.62 3.97 -28.56
N THR A 10 4.28 2.68 -28.47
CA THR A 10 4.83 1.76 -27.48
C THR A 10 6.01 0.97 -28.02
N TYR A 11 6.84 0.46 -27.11
CA TYR A 11 8.12 -0.17 -27.41
C TYR A 11 8.18 -1.62 -26.92
N LYS A 12 9.03 -2.41 -27.57
CA LYS A 12 9.41 -3.75 -27.11
C LYS A 12 10.56 -3.65 -26.10
N VAL A 13 10.70 -4.68 -25.26
CA VAL A 13 11.68 -4.77 -24.17
C VAL A 13 13.12 -4.48 -24.64
N HIS A 14 13.54 -4.98 -25.80
CA HIS A 14 14.89 -4.74 -26.33
C HIS A 14 15.13 -3.29 -26.81
N GLN A 15 14.08 -2.47 -26.91
CA GLN A 15 14.16 -1.07 -27.32
C GLN A 15 14.21 -0.10 -26.13
N VAL A 16 14.05 -0.61 -24.90
CA VAL A 16 14.12 0.17 -23.66
C VAL A 16 15.31 -0.28 -22.79
N PRO A 17 15.91 0.60 -21.98
CA PRO A 17 17.02 0.24 -21.11
C PRO A 17 16.65 -0.85 -20.10
N GLU A 18 17.62 -1.71 -19.77
CA GLU A 18 17.42 -2.89 -18.91
C GLU A 18 16.79 -2.58 -17.55
N HIS A 19 17.11 -1.43 -16.95
CA HIS A 19 16.57 -1.05 -15.64
C HIS A 19 15.10 -0.60 -15.65
N PHE A 20 14.45 -0.55 -16.83
CA PHE A 20 13.01 -0.39 -17.02
C PHE A 20 12.30 -1.72 -17.32
N HIS A 21 13.04 -2.82 -17.50
CA HIS A 21 12.44 -4.10 -17.86
C HIS A 21 11.64 -4.67 -16.70
N GLU A 22 10.43 -5.11 -17.00
CA GLU A 22 9.60 -5.90 -16.09
C GLU A 22 9.74 -7.39 -16.43
N HIS A 23 9.67 -8.25 -15.41
CA HIS A 23 9.90 -9.68 -15.58
C HIS A 23 8.85 -10.29 -16.53
N PHE A 24 9.32 -10.98 -17.57
CA PHE A 24 8.48 -11.67 -18.57
C PHE A 24 7.56 -10.76 -19.42
N ILE A 25 7.68 -9.44 -19.31
CA ILE A 25 6.94 -8.46 -20.13
C ILE A 25 7.77 -8.07 -21.36
N ILE A 26 7.24 -8.31 -22.56
CA ILE A 26 8.01 -8.20 -23.83
C ILE A 26 7.69 -6.91 -24.60
N SER A 27 6.53 -6.31 -24.40
CA SER A 27 6.02 -5.16 -25.16
C SER A 27 5.12 -4.25 -24.32
N GLY A 28 4.65 -3.15 -24.92
CA GLY A 28 3.78 -2.18 -24.24
C GLY A 28 4.52 -1.12 -23.42
N TYR A 29 5.85 -1.07 -23.51
CA TYR A 29 6.66 -0.09 -22.78
C TYR A 29 6.46 1.32 -23.34
N ARG A 30 6.51 2.32 -22.46
CA ARG A 30 6.51 3.75 -22.82
C ARG A 30 7.96 4.24 -22.96
N HIS A 31 8.16 5.35 -23.67
CA HIS A 31 9.51 5.91 -23.87
C HIS A 31 10.12 6.38 -22.54
N PRO A 32 11.36 5.99 -22.16
CA PRO A 32 12.03 6.35 -20.89
C PRO A 32 12.34 7.84 -20.64
N LYS A 33 11.81 8.74 -21.47
CA LYS A 33 11.93 10.19 -21.39
C LYS A 33 10.60 10.86 -21.77
N SER A 34 9.49 10.24 -21.40
CA SER A 34 8.15 10.78 -21.68
C SER A 34 7.98 12.13 -21.01
N THR A 35 7.31 13.08 -21.68
CA THR A 35 6.91 14.33 -21.02
C THR A 35 5.84 14.04 -19.97
N PRO A 36 5.62 14.95 -18.98
CA PRO A 36 4.52 14.79 -18.02
C PRO A 36 3.16 14.60 -18.71
N PHE A 37 2.93 15.32 -19.81
CA PHE A 37 1.71 15.22 -20.59
C PHE A 37 1.56 13.86 -21.27
N GLN A 38 2.63 13.32 -21.86
CA GLN A 38 2.63 11.95 -22.39
C GLN A 38 2.34 10.91 -21.30
N CYS A 39 2.91 11.08 -20.10
CA CYS A 39 2.63 10.18 -18.97
C CYS A 39 1.14 10.20 -18.59
N ILE A 40 0.54 11.39 -18.48
CA ILE A 40 -0.89 11.54 -18.17
C ILE A 40 -1.76 10.92 -19.27
N LEU A 41 -1.47 11.20 -20.55
CA LEU A 41 -2.24 10.61 -21.65
C LEU A 41 -2.09 9.08 -21.72
N SER A 42 -0.94 8.54 -21.29
CA SER A 42 -0.66 7.10 -21.38
C SER A 42 -1.56 6.24 -20.50
N VAL A 43 -2.24 6.82 -19.51
CA VAL A 43 -3.23 6.08 -18.71
C VAL A 43 -4.46 5.66 -19.53
N PHE A 44 -4.65 6.25 -20.72
CA PHE A 44 -5.72 5.89 -21.65
C PHE A 44 -5.22 5.05 -22.83
N ASP A 45 -3.92 4.75 -22.91
CA ASP A 45 -3.32 3.92 -23.95
C ASP A 45 -3.17 2.47 -23.51
N ALA A 46 -2.98 1.55 -24.45
CA ALA A 46 -2.66 0.15 -24.15
C ALA A 46 -1.16 0.00 -23.85
N THR A 47 -0.75 0.29 -22.61
CA THR A 47 0.63 0.15 -22.13
C THR A 47 0.73 -0.92 -21.06
N ASN A 48 1.94 -1.38 -20.77
CA ASN A 48 2.18 -2.35 -19.68
C ASN A 48 1.88 -1.77 -18.28
N GLU A 49 1.62 -0.46 -18.17
CA GLU A 49 1.40 0.24 -16.90
C GLU A 49 -0.04 0.76 -16.75
N THR A 50 -0.84 0.64 -17.80
CA THR A 50 -2.19 1.23 -17.86
C THR A 50 -3.10 0.65 -16.78
N LEU A 51 -3.18 -0.67 -16.65
CA LEU A 51 -3.99 -1.26 -15.59
C LEU A 51 -3.29 -1.19 -14.23
N ASN A 52 -1.97 -1.08 -14.14
CA ASN A 52 -1.30 -0.79 -12.87
C ASN A 52 -1.77 0.55 -12.29
N PHE A 53 -1.96 1.57 -13.15
CA PHE A 53 -2.60 2.82 -12.77
C PHE A 53 -4.07 2.63 -12.36
N TRP A 54 -4.92 2.08 -13.23
CA TRP A 54 -6.37 2.04 -12.99
C TRP A 54 -6.79 1.15 -11.82
N THR A 55 -6.07 0.05 -11.60
CA THR A 55 -6.32 -0.88 -10.47
C THR A 55 -6.08 -0.24 -9.11
N HIS A 56 -5.37 0.89 -9.04
CA HIS A 56 -5.19 1.65 -7.80
C HIS A 56 -5.91 3.02 -7.83
N PHE A 57 -5.98 3.69 -8.98
CA PHE A 57 -6.67 4.97 -9.08
C PHE A 57 -8.18 4.86 -8.81
N LEU A 58 -8.88 3.87 -9.39
CA LEU A 58 -10.31 3.70 -9.13
C LEU A 58 -10.60 3.37 -7.65
N PRO A 59 -9.86 2.46 -7.00
CA PRO A 59 -10.02 2.23 -5.56
C PRO A 59 -9.73 3.46 -4.70
N SER A 60 -8.76 4.29 -5.07
CA SER A 60 -8.49 5.56 -4.37
C SER A 60 -9.75 6.45 -4.37
N CYS A 61 -10.41 6.58 -5.53
CA CYS A 61 -11.67 7.31 -5.66
C CYS A 61 -12.81 6.65 -4.89
N TYR A 62 -12.87 5.31 -4.87
CA TYR A 62 -13.85 4.56 -4.10
C TYR A 62 -13.71 4.80 -2.59
N PHE A 63 -12.50 4.73 -2.03
CA PHE A 63 -12.28 5.00 -0.60
C PHE A 63 -12.58 6.45 -0.24
N LEU A 64 -12.32 7.40 -1.14
CA LEU A 64 -12.72 8.80 -0.95
C LEU A 64 -14.25 8.95 -0.93
N TRP A 65 -14.96 8.24 -1.81
CA TRP A 65 -16.43 8.21 -1.81
C TRP A 65 -16.98 7.59 -0.53
N VAL A 66 -16.41 6.47 -0.05
CA VAL A 66 -16.77 5.85 1.24
C VAL A 66 -16.52 6.80 2.41
N LEU A 67 -15.38 7.51 2.45
CA LEU A 67 -15.10 8.49 3.50
C LEU A 67 -16.15 9.62 3.51
N ARG A 68 -16.57 10.09 2.34
CA ARG A 68 -17.63 11.10 2.21
C ARG A 68 -18.96 10.57 2.76
N ASP A 69 -19.32 9.33 2.47
CA ASP A 69 -20.54 8.69 3.00
C ASP A 69 -20.47 8.50 4.53
N LEU A 70 -19.33 8.02 5.05
CA LEU A 70 -19.10 7.92 6.49
C LEU A 70 -19.21 9.28 7.20
N ALA A 71 -18.75 10.36 6.57
CA ALA A 71 -18.86 11.70 7.14
C ALA A 71 -20.30 12.24 7.23
N GLU A 72 -21.27 11.60 6.57
CA GLU A 72 -22.70 11.93 6.74
C GLU A 72 -23.31 11.25 7.97
N THR A 73 -22.66 10.21 8.51
CA THR A 73 -23.18 9.40 9.62
C THR A 73 -22.31 9.46 10.88
N LEU A 74 -21.02 9.77 10.77
CA LEU A 74 -20.05 9.83 11.85
C LEU A 74 -19.55 11.28 12.07
N ASP A 75 -19.42 11.69 13.33
CA ASP A 75 -18.86 13.01 13.67
C ASP A 75 -17.33 12.94 13.80
N PHE A 76 -16.63 13.06 12.68
CA PHE A 76 -15.17 13.12 12.66
C PHE A 76 -14.56 14.35 13.34
N LYS A 77 -15.38 15.37 13.65
CA LYS A 77 -14.89 16.64 14.19
C LYS A 77 -14.89 16.65 15.72
N HIS A 78 -15.94 16.13 16.35
CA HIS A 78 -16.11 16.20 17.80
C HIS A 78 -16.12 14.83 18.48
N ASP A 79 -16.36 13.74 17.75
CA ASP A 79 -16.28 12.39 18.31
C ASP A 79 -14.91 11.77 18.03
N SER A 80 -14.06 11.80 19.05
CA SER A 80 -12.70 11.28 19.00
C SER A 80 -12.63 9.75 18.85
N TYR A 81 -13.72 9.01 19.13
CA TYR A 81 -13.81 7.58 18.85
C TYR A 81 -13.67 7.28 17.34
N THR A 82 -13.96 8.25 16.48
CA THR A 82 -13.91 8.11 15.01
C THR A 82 -12.54 8.45 14.39
N TRP A 83 -11.62 9.06 15.15
CA TRP A 83 -10.32 9.52 14.63
C TRP A 83 -9.40 8.40 14.13
N PRO A 84 -9.31 7.21 14.79
CA PRO A 84 -8.58 6.07 14.22
C PRO A 84 -9.10 5.67 12.83
N LEU A 85 -10.44 5.63 12.67
CA LEU A 85 -11.07 5.35 11.38
C LEU A 85 -10.75 6.43 10.34
N LEU A 86 -10.80 7.72 10.71
CA LEU A 86 -10.42 8.81 9.80
C LEU A 86 -8.98 8.68 9.31
N GLY A 87 -8.05 8.39 10.22
CA GLY A 87 -6.64 8.14 9.89
C GLY A 87 -6.47 6.94 8.96
N TYR A 88 -7.20 5.84 9.23
CA TYR A 88 -7.21 4.65 8.39
C TYR A 88 -7.77 4.93 6.97
N MET A 89 -8.91 5.59 6.87
CA MET A 89 -9.50 5.95 5.58
C MET A 89 -8.59 6.87 4.77
N PHE A 90 -7.93 7.83 5.43
CA PHE A 90 -6.93 8.68 4.79
C PHE A 90 -5.81 7.83 4.16
N VAL A 91 -5.24 6.87 4.89
CA VAL A 91 -4.15 6.05 4.33
C VAL A 91 -4.66 5.09 3.24
N CYS A 92 -5.89 4.57 3.34
CA CYS A 92 -6.54 3.78 2.28
C CYS A 92 -6.72 4.55 0.97
N ILE A 93 -6.84 5.88 1.03
CA ILE A 93 -6.89 6.74 -0.16
C ILE A 93 -5.48 7.01 -0.70
N ILE A 94 -4.53 7.32 0.19
CA ILE A 94 -3.20 7.81 -0.20
C ILE A 94 -2.30 6.70 -0.76
N PHE A 95 -2.29 5.49 -0.20
CA PHE A 95 -1.40 4.42 -0.70
C PHE A 95 -1.69 4.04 -2.17
N PRO A 96 -2.94 3.78 -2.60
CA PRO A 96 -3.17 3.43 -3.99
C PRO A 96 -2.98 4.65 -4.89
N LEU A 97 -3.28 5.87 -4.43
CA LEU A 97 -3.06 7.07 -5.21
C LEU A 97 -1.56 7.31 -5.50
N ALA A 98 -0.71 7.15 -4.48
CA ALA A 98 0.73 7.27 -4.62
C ALA A 98 1.30 6.21 -5.57
N SER A 99 0.82 4.97 -5.47
CA SER A 99 1.19 3.88 -6.38
C SER A 99 0.75 4.17 -7.81
N ALA A 100 -0.49 4.61 -8.02
CA ALA A 100 -1.00 5.00 -9.33
C ALA A 100 -0.16 6.14 -9.94
N ALA A 101 0.18 7.16 -9.16
CA ALA A 101 1.08 8.23 -9.59
C ALA A 101 2.47 7.69 -9.96
N ALA A 102 3.01 6.74 -9.20
CA ALA A 102 4.28 6.13 -9.52
C ALA A 102 4.25 5.39 -10.85
N HIS A 103 3.22 4.58 -11.09
CA HIS A 103 3.03 3.89 -12.35
C HIS A 103 2.76 4.84 -13.53
N THR A 104 2.11 5.98 -13.30
CA THR A 104 1.93 7.00 -14.35
C THR A 104 3.25 7.66 -14.75
N PHE A 105 4.03 8.14 -13.78
CA PHE A 105 5.19 9.02 -14.04
C PHE A 105 6.54 8.30 -14.10
N ASN A 106 6.57 6.96 -13.96
CA ASN A 106 7.81 6.20 -13.93
C ASN A 106 8.69 6.30 -15.20
N THR A 107 8.15 6.74 -16.33
CA THR A 107 8.90 6.88 -17.60
C THR A 107 9.37 8.30 -17.91
N MET A 108 9.16 9.27 -17.01
CA MET A 108 9.60 10.65 -17.25
C MET A 108 11.11 10.80 -17.33
N SER A 109 11.81 10.14 -16.41
CA SER A 109 13.27 10.08 -16.33
C SER A 109 13.66 9.05 -15.27
N ASP A 110 14.93 8.65 -15.26
CA ASP A 110 15.42 7.76 -14.21
C ASP A 110 15.30 8.37 -12.80
N LEU A 111 15.53 9.67 -12.67
CA LEU A 111 15.38 10.37 -11.39
C LEU A 111 13.92 10.38 -10.94
N ALA A 112 13.00 10.78 -11.83
CA ALA A 112 11.57 10.83 -11.54
C ALA A 112 11.05 9.44 -11.15
N ARG A 113 11.46 8.39 -11.87
CA ARG A 113 11.11 6.99 -11.56
C ARG A 113 11.43 6.64 -10.10
N HIS A 114 12.64 6.90 -9.65
CA HIS A 114 13.03 6.58 -8.28
C HIS A 114 12.24 7.39 -7.25
N ILE A 115 12.06 8.70 -7.48
CA ILE A 115 11.32 9.57 -6.57
C ILE A 115 9.85 9.13 -6.46
N CYS A 116 9.21 8.84 -7.60
CA CYS A 116 7.87 8.28 -7.69
C CYS A 116 7.70 7.03 -6.79
N PHE A 117 8.62 6.08 -6.92
CA PHE A 117 8.54 4.88 -6.10
C PHE A 117 9.00 5.07 -4.65
N PHE A 118 9.83 6.07 -4.33
CA PHE A 118 10.08 6.45 -2.94
C PHE A 118 8.80 6.97 -2.26
N MET A 119 7.99 7.75 -2.99
CA MET A 119 6.68 8.19 -2.50
C MET A 119 5.72 7.01 -2.32
N ASP A 120 5.67 6.09 -3.28
CA ASP A 120 4.89 4.84 -3.18
C ASP A 120 5.27 4.02 -1.93
N TYR A 121 6.57 3.84 -1.68
CA TYR A 121 7.05 3.16 -0.47
C TYR A 121 6.67 3.88 0.82
N GLY A 122 6.80 5.21 0.85
CA GLY A 122 6.37 6.02 1.99
C GLY A 122 4.87 5.92 2.25
N ALA A 123 4.06 5.80 1.18
CA ALA A 123 2.62 5.66 1.28
C ALA A 123 2.20 4.27 1.81
N LEU A 124 2.86 3.19 1.36
CA LEU A 124 2.68 1.85 1.94
C LEU A 124 3.11 1.78 3.41
N SER A 125 4.19 2.49 3.76
CA SER A 125 4.69 2.61 5.13
C SER A 125 3.65 3.24 6.07
N ILE A 126 3.02 4.35 5.69
CA ILE A 126 1.97 4.97 6.51
C ILE A 126 0.67 4.18 6.49
N PHE A 127 0.38 3.44 5.40
CA PHE A 127 -0.76 2.54 5.34
C PHE A 127 -0.69 1.46 6.42
N SER A 128 0.45 0.77 6.54
CA SER A 128 0.68 -0.19 7.62
C SER A 128 0.46 0.43 9.02
N LEU A 129 0.98 1.63 9.26
CA LEU A 129 0.75 2.32 10.53
C LEU A 129 -0.74 2.63 10.79
N GLY A 130 -1.47 3.11 9.78
CA GLY A 130 -2.90 3.38 9.89
C GLY A 130 -3.72 2.10 10.14
N VAL A 131 -3.33 0.98 9.52
CA VAL A 131 -3.88 -0.35 9.82
C VAL A 131 -3.66 -0.73 11.27
N ALA A 132 -2.43 -0.60 11.77
CA ALA A 132 -2.10 -0.91 13.16
C ALA A 132 -2.94 -0.07 14.13
N ILE A 133 -3.06 1.24 13.89
CA ILE A 133 -3.87 2.13 14.72
C ILE A 133 -5.34 1.71 14.71
N ALA A 134 -5.93 1.43 13.55
CA ALA A 134 -7.34 1.01 13.45
C ALA A 134 -7.59 -0.37 14.10
N TYR A 135 -6.68 -1.32 13.90
CA TYR A 135 -6.77 -2.61 14.57
C TYR A 135 -6.65 -2.47 16.08
N ARG A 136 -5.74 -1.63 16.56
CA ARG A 136 -5.60 -1.37 17.99
C ARG A 136 -6.86 -0.70 18.55
N ALA A 137 -7.45 0.24 17.83
CA ALA A 137 -8.65 0.94 18.27
C ALA A 137 -9.88 0.02 18.34
N TYR A 138 -10.15 -0.78 17.31
CA TYR A 138 -11.46 -1.45 17.16
C TYR A 138 -11.38 -2.98 17.16
N CYS A 139 -10.27 -3.56 16.69
CA CYS A 139 -10.18 -4.99 16.36
C CYS A 139 -9.30 -5.77 17.34
N PHE A 140 -8.69 -5.12 18.32
CA PHE A 140 -7.69 -5.75 19.18
C PHE A 140 -8.35 -6.77 20.13
N PRO A 141 -7.74 -7.95 20.35
CA PRO A 141 -8.24 -8.92 21.33
C PRO A 141 -8.13 -8.37 22.76
N SER A 142 -9.18 -8.57 23.55
CA SER A 142 -9.23 -8.10 24.95
C SER A 142 -8.12 -8.76 25.81
N ASP A 143 -7.81 -10.03 25.56
CA ASP A 143 -6.75 -10.78 26.26
C ASP A 143 -5.33 -10.25 26.00
N LEU A 144 -5.08 -9.67 24.82
CA LEU A 144 -3.79 -9.12 24.48
C LEU A 144 -3.66 -7.65 24.91
N LYS A 145 -4.77 -6.98 25.25
CA LYS A 145 -4.80 -5.52 25.28
C LYS A 145 -3.86 -4.92 26.34
N ASP A 146 -3.81 -5.53 27.53
CA ASP A 146 -3.05 -5.05 28.68
C ASP A 146 -1.67 -5.73 28.82
N THR A 147 -1.33 -6.61 27.88
CA THR A 147 -0.01 -7.24 27.81
C THR A 147 1.08 -6.24 27.38
N TRP A 148 2.35 -6.57 27.60
CA TRP A 148 3.48 -5.80 27.05
C TRP A 148 3.36 -5.60 25.54
N PHE A 149 2.97 -6.65 24.81
CA PHE A 149 2.76 -6.58 23.36
C PHE A 149 1.67 -5.58 23.02
N GLY A 150 0.52 -5.63 23.69
CA GLY A 150 -0.57 -4.68 23.50
C GLY A 150 -0.09 -3.24 23.73
N GLN A 151 0.52 -2.97 24.88
CA GLN A 151 0.95 -1.62 25.28
C GLN A 151 1.93 -0.99 24.26
N HIS A 152 2.83 -1.78 23.67
CA HIS A 152 3.82 -1.29 22.70
C HIS A 152 3.44 -1.54 21.25
N TYR A 153 2.22 -2.04 20.99
CA TYR A 153 1.85 -2.51 19.65
C TYR A 153 2.00 -1.41 18.59
N THR A 154 1.44 -0.23 18.87
CA THR A 154 1.49 0.94 17.97
C THR A 154 2.88 1.58 17.92
N ASP A 155 3.65 1.56 19.00
CA ASP A 155 5.01 2.10 19.04
C ASP A 155 5.94 1.32 18.11
N ILE A 156 5.84 -0.01 18.16
CA ILE A 156 6.60 -0.88 17.28
C ILE A 156 6.11 -0.74 15.83
N ALA A 157 4.80 -0.61 15.60
CA ALA A 157 4.26 -0.34 14.26
C ALA A 157 4.81 0.98 13.67
N LEU A 158 4.94 2.02 14.49
CA LEU A 158 5.56 3.29 14.10
C LEU A 158 7.02 3.10 13.69
N VAL A 159 7.82 2.39 14.51
CA VAL A 159 9.22 2.10 14.18
C VAL A 159 9.31 1.28 12.89
N ASN A 160 8.48 0.24 12.75
CA ASN A 160 8.39 -0.59 11.54
C ASN A 160 8.08 0.26 10.31
N SER A 161 7.17 1.23 10.42
CA SER A 161 6.78 2.14 9.35
C SER A 161 7.97 2.99 8.86
N VAL A 162 8.75 3.59 9.76
CA VAL A 162 9.93 4.39 9.39
C VAL A 162 11.04 3.51 8.80
N VAL A 163 11.31 2.36 9.42
CA VAL A 163 12.32 1.40 8.93
C VAL A 163 11.95 0.89 7.54
N CYS A 164 10.67 0.60 7.29
CA CYS A 164 10.17 0.20 5.97
C CYS A 164 10.54 1.20 4.88
N THR A 165 10.30 2.50 5.09
CA THR A 165 10.65 3.54 4.12
C THR A 165 12.17 3.61 3.89
N ILE A 166 12.97 3.61 4.96
CA ILE A 166 14.43 3.69 4.86
C ILE A 166 14.99 2.51 4.07
N VAL A 167 14.61 1.28 4.44
CA VAL A 167 15.08 0.06 3.78
C VAL A 167 14.63 0.06 2.32
N SER A 168 13.36 0.33 2.05
CA SER A 168 12.81 0.33 0.68
C SER A 168 13.52 1.33 -0.23
N CYS A 169 13.74 2.57 0.24
CA CYS A 169 14.52 3.58 -0.49
C CYS A 169 15.97 3.13 -0.72
N GLN A 170 16.65 2.62 0.31
CA GLN A 170 18.03 2.14 0.21
C GLN A 170 18.18 0.99 -0.79
N THR A 171 17.21 0.07 -0.89
CA THR A 171 17.28 -1.04 -1.86
C THR A 171 17.30 -0.58 -3.32
N ARG A 172 16.89 0.65 -3.64
CA ARG A 172 16.97 1.18 -5.02
C ARG A 172 18.38 1.61 -5.41
N PHE A 173 19.27 1.83 -4.43
CA PHE A 173 20.69 2.08 -4.68
C PHE A 173 21.51 0.78 -4.79
N MET A 174 20.89 -0.38 -4.56
CA MET A 174 21.57 -1.67 -4.61
C MET A 174 21.54 -2.27 -6.03
N PRO A 175 22.62 -2.94 -6.46
CA PRO A 175 22.60 -3.71 -7.70
C PRO A 175 21.59 -4.86 -7.62
N PRO A 176 21.08 -5.36 -8.76
CA PRO A 176 20.24 -6.55 -8.81
C PRO A 176 20.94 -7.73 -8.10
N SER A 177 20.35 -8.20 -7.00
CA SER A 177 20.90 -9.28 -6.18
C SER A 177 19.79 -9.94 -5.35
N THR A 178 20.02 -11.17 -4.89
CA THR A 178 19.10 -11.86 -3.97
C THR A 178 18.89 -11.07 -2.68
N LEU A 179 19.96 -10.48 -2.13
CA LEU A 179 19.88 -9.64 -0.94
C LEU A 179 18.95 -8.43 -1.14
N ARG A 180 19.09 -7.71 -2.26
CA ARG A 180 18.19 -6.59 -2.61
C ARG A 180 16.73 -7.03 -2.65
N LYS A 181 16.45 -8.20 -3.25
CA LYS A 181 15.09 -8.75 -3.34
C LYS A 181 14.53 -9.08 -1.96
N VAL A 182 15.31 -9.78 -1.13
CA VAL A 182 14.92 -10.14 0.25
C VAL A 182 14.65 -8.90 1.08
N LEU A 183 15.57 -7.93 1.11
CA LEU A 183 15.41 -6.70 1.89
C LEU A 183 14.18 -5.90 1.47
N ARG A 184 13.91 -5.80 0.16
CA ARG A 184 12.74 -5.08 -0.35
C ARG A 184 11.44 -5.79 0.02
N LEU A 185 11.38 -7.11 -0.16
CA LEU A 185 10.20 -7.88 0.19
C LEU A 185 9.94 -7.85 1.70
N SER A 186 10.99 -8.02 2.52
CA SER A 186 10.88 -8.00 3.98
C SER A 186 10.45 -6.64 4.51
N ALA A 187 10.84 -5.54 3.85
CA ALA A 187 10.45 -4.19 4.26
C ALA A 187 8.93 -4.01 4.30
N PHE A 188 8.16 -4.72 3.47
CA PHE A 188 6.70 -4.67 3.45
C PHE A 188 6.05 -5.88 4.12
N ALA A 189 6.62 -7.07 3.96
CA ALA A 189 6.09 -8.30 4.56
C ALA A 189 6.16 -8.28 6.09
N TRP A 190 7.24 -7.73 6.67
CA TRP A 190 7.39 -7.67 8.12
C TRP A 190 6.33 -6.78 8.80
N PRO A 191 6.15 -5.51 8.41
CA PRO A 191 5.07 -4.69 8.96
C PRO A 191 3.69 -5.34 8.78
N TYR A 192 3.39 -5.90 7.60
CA TYR A 192 2.13 -6.59 7.37
C TYR A 192 1.90 -7.76 8.33
N CYS A 193 2.90 -8.64 8.50
CA CYS A 193 2.82 -9.77 9.42
C CYS A 193 2.66 -9.30 10.86
N TYR A 194 3.40 -8.28 11.28
CA TYR A 194 3.34 -7.70 12.61
C TYR A 194 1.94 -7.12 12.91
N ASP A 195 1.42 -6.28 12.00
CA ASP A 195 0.10 -5.66 12.15
C ASP A 195 -1.02 -6.70 12.15
N SER A 196 -0.80 -7.84 11.51
CA SER A 196 -1.79 -8.92 11.41
C SER A 196 -1.88 -9.80 12.66
N ILE A 197 -0.89 -9.75 13.58
CA ILE A 197 -0.84 -10.63 14.77
C ILE A 197 -2.16 -10.61 15.57
N PRO A 198 -2.76 -9.45 15.92
CA PRO A 198 -3.98 -9.42 16.73
C PRO A 198 -5.18 -10.05 16.02
N ILE A 199 -5.27 -9.88 14.70
CA ILE A 199 -6.38 -10.43 13.91
C ILE A 199 -6.21 -11.93 13.71
N VAL A 200 -4.98 -12.38 13.41
CA VAL A 200 -4.66 -13.81 13.36
C VAL A 200 -4.96 -14.48 14.69
N TYR A 201 -4.58 -13.85 15.81
CA TYR A 201 -4.95 -14.34 17.14
C TYR A 201 -6.47 -14.49 17.29
N ARG A 202 -7.26 -13.47 16.93
CA ARG A 202 -8.73 -13.56 16.98
C ARG A 202 -9.30 -14.65 16.07
N LEU A 203 -8.73 -14.89 14.90
CA LEU A 203 -9.21 -15.94 14.00
C LEU A 203 -9.02 -17.36 14.57
N PHE A 204 -7.99 -17.56 15.41
CA PHE A 204 -7.67 -18.89 15.97
C PHE A 204 -8.07 -19.08 17.44
N ALA A 205 -8.17 -17.99 18.20
CA ALA A 205 -8.38 -18.00 19.65
C ALA A 205 -9.60 -17.14 20.08
N CYS A 206 -10.56 -16.90 19.19
CA CYS A 206 -11.78 -16.17 19.54
C CYS A 206 -12.62 -16.91 20.59
N SER A 207 -13.28 -16.14 21.46
CA SER A 207 -14.40 -16.65 22.25
C SER A 207 -15.56 -17.09 21.33
N PRO A 208 -16.45 -18.03 21.75
CA PRO A 208 -17.57 -18.47 20.91
C PRO A 208 -18.43 -17.33 20.36
N GLN A 209 -18.63 -16.27 21.15
CA GLN A 209 -19.37 -15.08 20.75
C GLN A 209 -18.61 -14.26 19.69
N GLU A 210 -17.31 -14.05 19.88
CA GLU A 210 -16.47 -13.35 18.91
C GLU A 210 -16.32 -14.13 17.60
N CYS A 211 -16.25 -15.46 17.64
CA CYS A 211 -16.14 -16.30 16.44
C CYS A 211 -17.38 -16.18 15.53
N LEU A 212 -18.53 -15.79 16.09
CA LEU A 212 -19.78 -15.57 15.36
C LEU A 212 -19.89 -14.17 14.76
N LEU A 213 -18.95 -13.26 15.06
CA LEU A 213 -18.95 -11.92 14.48
C LEU A 213 -18.69 -11.98 12.98
N GLN A 214 -19.46 -11.21 12.23
CA GLN A 214 -19.30 -11.07 10.77
C GLN A 214 -17.87 -10.61 10.39
N SER A 215 -17.22 -9.82 11.25
CA SER A 215 -15.84 -9.34 11.06
C SER A 215 -14.82 -10.48 10.99
N GLN A 216 -15.03 -11.61 11.69
CA GLN A 216 -14.13 -12.78 11.63
C GLN A 216 -14.10 -13.38 10.22
N PHE A 217 -15.28 -13.61 9.64
CA PHE A 217 -15.39 -14.15 8.30
C PHE A 217 -14.75 -13.22 7.26
N ILE A 218 -15.00 -11.91 7.38
CA ILE A 218 -14.44 -10.91 6.47
C ILE A 218 -12.91 -10.82 6.61
N HIS A 219 -12.36 -10.84 7.83
CA HIS A 219 -10.91 -10.92 8.04
C HIS A 219 -10.30 -12.21 7.49
N GLY A 220 -10.99 -13.35 7.61
CA GLY A 220 -10.57 -14.59 6.95
C GLY A 220 -10.42 -14.42 5.44
N ARG A 221 -11.40 -13.78 4.78
CA ARG A 221 -11.35 -13.46 3.35
C ARG A 221 -10.24 -12.46 2.99
N GLN A 222 -10.03 -11.44 3.83
CA GLN A 222 -8.90 -10.51 3.71
C GLN A 222 -7.56 -11.27 3.62
N PHE A 223 -7.31 -12.25 4.51
CA PHE A 223 -6.06 -13.01 4.49
C PHE A 223 -5.92 -13.91 3.26
N VAL A 224 -7.02 -14.47 2.74
CA VAL A 224 -7.01 -15.19 1.46
C VAL A 224 -6.52 -14.28 0.33
N PHE A 225 -7.05 -13.05 0.24
CA PHE A 225 -6.60 -12.08 -0.75
C PHE A 225 -5.15 -11.64 -0.54
N ALA A 226 -4.70 -11.45 0.69
CA ALA A 226 -3.31 -11.11 0.98
C ALA A 226 -2.33 -12.21 0.59
N LEU A 227 -2.66 -13.48 0.88
CA LEU A 227 -1.88 -14.64 0.46
C LEU A 227 -1.82 -14.75 -1.07
N LEU A 228 -2.95 -14.51 -1.75
CA LEU A 228 -3.01 -14.50 -3.21
C LEU A 228 -2.16 -13.37 -3.80
N ALA A 229 -2.22 -12.16 -3.22
CA ALA A 229 -1.39 -11.03 -3.62
C ALA A 229 0.10 -11.38 -3.49
N ALA A 230 0.53 -11.90 -2.33
CA ALA A 230 1.90 -12.32 -2.10
C ALA A 230 2.36 -13.41 -3.08
N PHE A 231 1.50 -14.39 -3.35
CA PHE A 231 1.75 -15.46 -4.32
C PHE A 231 1.97 -14.90 -5.74
N LEU A 232 1.08 -14.04 -6.22
CA LEU A 232 1.16 -13.43 -7.56
C LEU A 232 2.43 -12.59 -7.70
N TYR A 233 2.73 -11.76 -6.69
CA TYR A 233 3.92 -10.92 -6.67
C TYR A 233 5.21 -11.76 -6.72
N ALA A 234 5.29 -12.83 -5.92
CA ALA A 234 6.49 -13.66 -5.83
C ALA A 234 6.71 -14.57 -7.06
N THR A 235 5.63 -15.06 -7.67
CA THR A 235 5.71 -16.07 -8.73
C THR A 235 5.74 -15.50 -10.14
N HIS A 236 5.33 -14.25 -10.34
CA HIS A 236 5.17 -13.64 -11.67
C HIS A 236 4.24 -14.45 -12.59
N LEU A 237 3.18 -15.02 -12.01
CA LEU A 237 2.14 -15.73 -12.76
C LEU A 237 0.98 -14.78 -13.09
N PRO A 238 0.41 -14.87 -14.31
CA PRO A 238 0.63 -15.90 -15.33
C PRO A 238 1.72 -15.58 -16.39
N GLU A 239 2.28 -14.37 -16.41
CA GLU A 239 3.20 -13.90 -17.46
C GLU A 239 4.47 -14.74 -17.60
N ARG A 240 4.94 -15.37 -16.51
CA ARG A 240 6.05 -16.32 -16.54
C ARG A 240 5.76 -17.55 -17.41
N LEU A 241 4.51 -18.01 -17.50
CA LEU A 241 4.14 -19.20 -18.26
C LEU A 241 3.91 -18.90 -19.75
N ASN A 242 3.52 -17.68 -20.09
CA ASN A 242 3.31 -17.26 -21.47
C ASN A 242 3.77 -15.80 -21.69
N PRO A 243 5.09 -15.56 -21.78
CA PRO A 243 5.66 -14.23 -21.96
C PRO A 243 5.10 -13.55 -23.22
N GLY A 244 4.76 -12.26 -23.13
CA GLY A 244 4.16 -11.51 -24.24
C GLY A 244 2.62 -11.53 -24.27
N ARG A 245 1.97 -12.56 -23.70
CA ARG A 245 0.50 -12.68 -23.72
C ARG A 245 -0.19 -11.72 -22.74
N PHE A 246 0.47 -11.44 -21.62
CA PHE A 246 -0.07 -10.65 -20.51
C PHE A 246 0.58 -9.27 -20.38
N ASP A 247 1.28 -8.82 -21.42
CA ASP A 247 2.05 -7.56 -21.43
C ASP A 247 1.19 -6.35 -21.04
N ILE A 248 -0.05 -6.30 -21.54
CA ILE A 248 -0.98 -5.18 -21.29
C ILE A 248 -2.01 -5.52 -20.21
N ILE A 249 -2.53 -6.75 -20.20
CA ILE A 249 -3.64 -7.16 -19.32
C ILE A 249 -3.31 -8.49 -18.65
N GLY A 250 -3.51 -8.55 -17.34
CA GLY A 250 -3.55 -9.77 -16.55
C GLY A 250 -2.19 -10.30 -16.08
N HIS A 251 -1.10 -9.53 -16.17
CA HIS A 251 0.15 -9.92 -15.53
C HIS A 251 0.08 -9.76 -14.00
N SER A 252 0.99 -10.44 -13.30
CA SER A 252 0.90 -10.66 -11.86
C SER A 252 0.88 -9.38 -11.06
N HIS A 253 1.57 -8.33 -11.49
CA HIS A 253 1.59 -7.05 -10.79
C HIS A 253 0.21 -6.37 -10.77
N GLN A 254 -0.54 -6.45 -11.86
CA GLN A 254 -1.94 -5.98 -11.92
C GLN A 254 -2.84 -6.81 -11.01
N LEU A 255 -2.67 -8.14 -11.04
CA LEU A 255 -3.46 -9.04 -10.20
C LEU A 255 -3.12 -8.87 -8.71
N PHE A 256 -1.86 -8.58 -8.40
CA PHE A 256 -1.38 -8.21 -7.07
C PHE A 256 -2.07 -6.94 -6.57
N HIS A 257 -2.16 -5.88 -7.40
CA HIS A 257 -2.91 -4.67 -7.07
C HIS A 257 -4.38 -5.00 -6.76
N VAL A 258 -5.04 -5.75 -7.65
CA VAL A 258 -6.46 -6.13 -7.46
C VAL A 258 -6.66 -6.89 -6.14
N CYS A 259 -5.85 -7.92 -5.88
CA CYS A 259 -5.97 -8.70 -4.64
C CYS A 259 -5.68 -7.85 -3.40
N SER A 260 -4.68 -6.96 -3.47
CA SER A 260 -4.34 -6.05 -2.37
C SER A 260 -5.51 -5.13 -2.04
N ILE A 261 -6.16 -4.54 -3.04
CA ILE A 261 -7.33 -3.68 -2.86
C ILE A 261 -8.53 -4.45 -2.31
N LEU A 262 -8.83 -5.65 -2.85
CA LEU A 262 -9.92 -6.48 -2.34
C LEU A 262 -9.68 -6.86 -0.87
N GLY A 263 -8.44 -7.18 -0.51
CA GLY A 263 -8.04 -7.37 0.87
C GLY A 263 -8.25 -6.12 1.74
N THR A 264 -7.87 -4.93 1.25
CA THR A 264 -8.11 -3.67 1.96
C THR A 264 -9.61 -3.35 2.10
N MET A 265 -10.43 -3.64 1.09
CA MET A 265 -11.88 -3.47 1.18
C MET A 265 -12.49 -4.37 2.26
N ASP A 266 -12.07 -5.63 2.32
CA ASP A 266 -12.48 -6.56 3.38
C ASP A 266 -12.00 -6.09 4.75
N GLN A 267 -10.74 -5.65 4.85
CA GLN A 267 -10.18 -5.09 6.07
C GLN A 267 -11.00 -3.89 6.59
N MET A 268 -11.32 -2.95 5.70
CA MET A 268 -12.15 -1.79 6.02
C MET A 268 -13.54 -2.20 6.51
N GLN A 269 -14.20 -3.13 5.81
CA GLN A 269 -15.51 -3.63 6.20
C GLN A 269 -15.46 -4.29 7.58
N ALA A 270 -14.48 -5.17 7.83
CA ALA A 270 -14.33 -5.84 9.11
C ALA A 270 -14.06 -4.83 10.25
N ILE A 271 -13.21 -3.83 10.02
CA ILE A 271 -12.98 -2.72 10.96
C ILE A 271 -14.28 -1.98 11.28
N LEU A 272 -15.08 -1.61 10.28
CA LEU A 272 -16.37 -0.94 10.49
C LEU A 272 -17.35 -1.81 11.27
N TYR A 273 -17.39 -3.12 11.00
CA TYR A 273 -18.19 -4.06 11.75
C TYR A 273 -17.76 -4.13 13.22
N ASP A 274 -16.46 -4.27 13.49
CA ASP A 274 -15.93 -4.33 14.85
C ASP A 274 -16.13 -3.01 15.59
N MET A 275 -15.89 -1.87 14.94
CA MET A 275 -16.14 -0.54 15.51
C MET A 275 -17.58 -0.39 16.01
N LYS A 276 -18.55 -0.92 15.26
CA LYS A 276 -19.97 -0.88 15.65
C LYS A 276 -20.32 -1.95 16.68
N ALA A 277 -19.94 -3.19 16.44
CA ALA A 277 -20.35 -4.34 17.26
C ALA A 277 -19.68 -4.35 18.65
N ARG A 278 -18.47 -3.81 18.75
CA ARG A 278 -17.66 -3.80 19.99
C ARG A 278 -17.62 -2.43 20.67
N GLY A 279 -18.29 -1.42 20.12
CA GLY A 279 -18.19 -0.03 20.61
C GLY A 279 -18.55 0.12 22.09
N GLU A 280 -19.64 -0.52 22.55
CA GLU A 280 -20.06 -0.46 23.95
C GLU A 280 -19.06 -1.15 24.90
N GLU A 281 -18.53 -2.32 24.51
CA GLU A 281 -17.51 -3.05 25.27
C GLU A 281 -16.23 -2.21 25.41
N LEU A 282 -15.76 -1.64 24.29
CA LEU A 282 -14.54 -0.85 24.25
C LEU A 282 -14.69 0.41 25.13
N ALA A 283 -15.81 1.13 25.01
CA ALA A 283 -16.10 2.32 25.82
C ALA A 283 -16.16 1.99 27.32
N GLY A 284 -16.76 0.86 27.71
CA GLY A 284 -16.86 0.44 29.12
C GLY A 284 -15.54 -0.01 29.75
N SER A 285 -14.53 -0.36 28.94
CA SER A 285 -13.27 -0.95 29.41
C SER A 285 -12.12 0.05 29.63
N GLY A 286 -12.41 1.36 29.56
CA GLY A 286 -11.38 2.42 29.62
C GLY A 286 -10.39 2.37 28.45
N TRP A 287 -10.77 1.69 27.35
CA TRP A 287 -9.96 1.53 26.15
C TRP A 287 -9.99 2.81 25.31
N ASP A 288 -9.06 3.71 25.58
CA ASP A 288 -9.10 5.03 24.97
C ASP A 288 -8.05 5.23 23.86
N TYR A 289 -8.51 5.29 22.61
CA TYR A 289 -7.76 5.73 21.42
C TYR A 289 -8.29 7.06 20.88
N SER A 290 -8.80 7.93 21.76
CA SER A 290 -9.35 9.25 21.42
C SER A 290 -8.31 10.35 21.24
N SER A 291 -7.04 10.11 21.59
CA SER A 291 -6.04 11.19 21.51
C SER A 291 -5.62 11.44 20.06
N THR A 292 -5.53 12.72 19.69
CA THR A 292 -4.95 13.11 18.40
C THR A 292 -3.53 12.54 18.26
N TRP A 293 -2.77 12.50 19.35
CA TRP A 293 -1.39 12.02 19.39
C TRP A 293 -1.23 10.51 19.46
N SER A 294 -2.32 9.74 19.54
CA SER A 294 -2.32 8.28 19.37
C SER A 294 -2.94 7.85 18.03
N THR A 295 -3.44 8.79 17.23
CA THR A 295 -4.17 8.54 15.99
C THR A 295 -3.61 9.36 14.82
N ILE A 296 -4.31 10.41 14.40
CA ILE A 296 -4.00 11.22 13.21
C ILE A 296 -2.66 11.93 13.36
N GLY A 297 -2.34 12.44 14.55
CA GLY A 297 -1.08 13.12 14.84
C GLY A 297 0.14 12.21 14.65
N VAL A 298 0.02 10.91 14.95
CA VAL A 298 1.10 9.93 14.72
C VAL A 298 1.30 9.71 13.22
N ILE A 299 0.21 9.52 12.47
CA ILE A 299 0.27 9.35 11.02
C ILE A 299 0.94 10.57 10.37
N LEU A 300 0.52 11.79 10.73
CA LEU A 300 1.11 13.03 10.21
C LEU A 300 2.59 13.17 10.59
N SER A 301 2.98 12.77 11.80
CA SER A 301 4.37 12.79 12.25
C SER A 301 5.24 11.84 11.42
N VAL A 302 4.76 10.61 11.21
CA VAL A 302 5.48 9.62 10.36
C VAL A 302 5.50 10.04 8.90
N MET A 303 4.44 10.67 8.38
CA MET A 303 4.45 11.27 7.05
C MET A 303 5.53 12.35 6.92
N ALA A 304 5.69 13.22 7.94
CA ALA A 304 6.74 14.23 7.95
C ALA A 304 8.13 13.59 7.97
N VAL A 305 8.35 12.56 8.80
CA VAL A 305 9.61 11.79 8.85
C VAL A 305 9.88 11.10 7.51
N ASN A 306 8.89 10.43 6.92
CA ASN A 306 8.99 9.79 5.62
C ASN A 306 9.33 10.82 4.53
N THR A 307 8.75 12.01 4.59
CA THR A 307 9.08 13.11 3.65
C THR A 307 10.56 13.49 3.78
N LEU A 308 11.09 13.67 4.99
CA LEU A 308 12.51 13.95 5.21
C LEU A 308 13.42 12.82 4.70
N VAL A 309 13.06 11.56 4.95
CA VAL A 309 13.79 10.38 4.46
C VAL A 309 13.80 10.36 2.93
N ILE A 310 12.63 10.55 2.29
CA ILE A 310 12.50 10.57 0.83
C ILE A 310 13.28 11.74 0.24
N SER A 311 13.21 12.94 0.83
CA SER A 311 13.99 14.10 0.41
C SER A 311 15.49 13.82 0.48
N PHE A 312 15.97 13.23 1.58
CA PHE A 312 17.37 12.82 1.73
C PHE A 312 17.81 11.87 0.60
N PHE A 313 17.04 10.79 0.36
CA PHE A 313 17.35 9.84 -0.70
C PHE A 313 17.25 10.46 -2.11
N SER A 314 16.32 11.38 -2.33
CA SER A 314 16.17 12.11 -3.58
C SER A 314 17.37 13.02 -3.87
N VAL A 315 17.85 13.75 -2.86
CA VAL A 315 19.07 14.58 -2.96
C VAL A 315 20.28 13.69 -3.21
N LYS A 316 20.45 12.61 -2.44
CA LYS A 316 21.53 11.63 -2.64
C LYS A 316 21.53 11.09 -4.07
N LEU A 317 20.36 10.73 -4.59
CA LEU A 317 20.20 10.23 -5.96
C LEU A 317 20.58 11.29 -7.00
N ALA A 318 20.13 12.53 -6.83
CA ALA A 318 20.48 13.63 -7.74
C ALA A 318 21.99 13.89 -7.80
N LEU A 319 22.69 13.78 -6.66
CA LEU A 319 24.14 13.89 -6.60
C LEU A 319 24.85 12.75 -7.35
N VAL A 320 24.35 11.51 -7.22
CA VAL A 320 24.85 10.37 -7.98
C VAL A 320 24.72 10.61 -9.48
N TYR A 321 23.54 11.04 -9.97
CA TYR A 321 23.33 11.31 -11.40
C TYR A 321 24.17 12.48 -11.93
N LYS A 322 24.43 13.51 -11.11
CA LYS A 322 25.32 14.60 -11.51
C LYS A 322 26.77 14.16 -11.71
N LYS A 323 27.22 13.10 -11.02
CA LYS A 323 28.60 12.59 -11.11
C LYS A 323 28.86 11.77 -12.38
N PHE A 324 27.81 11.30 -13.06
CA PHE A 324 27.89 10.46 -14.27
C PHE A 324 27.45 11.19 -15.55
N LYS A 325 27.17 12.50 -15.47
CA LYS A 325 27.04 13.40 -16.62
C LYS A 325 28.34 14.15 -16.83
#